data_AF-A0A3D2Q4H1-F1
#
_entry.id   AF-A0A3D2Q4H1-F1
#
_cell.length_a   1.000
_cell.length_b   1.000
_cell.length_c   1.000
_cell.angle_alpha   90.00
_cell.angle_beta   90.00
_cell.angle_gamma   90.00
#
_symmetry.space_group_name_H-M   'P 1'
#
loop_
_entity.id
_entity.type
_entity.pdbx_description
1 polymer ?
#
loop_
_entity_poly.entity_id
_entity_poly.type
_entity_poly.pdbx_seq_one_letter_code
_entity_poly.pdbx_strand_id
1 'polypeptide(L)' 'MAEHHEHVDLVAINDLVPADNLAYLLKYDSVHRSPKFSIRAEGDFLVTNKQKTKVCSEKDPTNLPWRE' A
#
# COMPACT_ATOMS: atom_id res chain seq x y z
N MET A 1 3.38 -13.21 6.67
CA MET A 1 2.83 -12.35 5.61
C MET A 1 1.77 -11.50 6.27
N ALA A 2 1.90 -10.18 6.21
CA ALA A 2 1.14 -9.23 7.04
C ALA A 2 -0.32 -9.68 7.23
N GLU A 3 -0.58 -10.26 8.40
CA GLU A 3 -1.91 -10.65 8.82
C GLU A 3 -2.62 -9.35 9.18
N HIS A 4 -3.86 -9.21 8.73
CA HIS A 4 -4.70 -8.10 9.12
C HIS A 4 -4.86 -8.14 10.65
N HIS A 5 -4.29 -7.17 11.35
CA HIS A 5 -4.44 -7.03 12.80
C HIS A 5 -5.75 -6.30 13.08
N GLU A 6 -6.63 -6.89 13.90
CA GLU A 6 -7.97 -6.34 14.19
C GLU A 6 -7.95 -4.96 14.89
N HIS A 7 -6.80 -4.53 15.40
CA HIS A 7 -6.63 -3.27 16.11
C HIS A 7 -5.74 -2.27 15.36
N VAL A 8 -5.34 -2.57 14.12
CA VAL A 8 -4.43 -1.71 13.34
C VAL A 8 -4.91 -1.62 11.90
N ASP A 9 -5.21 -0.39 11.47
CA ASP A 9 -5.59 -0.08 10.10
C ASP A 9 -4.44 0.66 9.39
N LEU A 10 -4.03 0.13 8.24
CA LEU A 10 -3.08 0.82 7.35
C LEU A 10 -3.86 1.75 6.41
N VAL A 11 -4.02 3.00 6.83
CA VAL A 11 -4.84 4.01 6.14
C VAL A 11 -4.14 4.62 4.92
N ALA A 12 -2.81 4.76 4.96
CA ALA A 12 -2.03 5.37 3.90
C ALA A 12 -0.56 4.92 3.92
N ILE A 13 0.08 5.00 2.75
CA ILE A 13 1.52 4.78 2.54
C ILE A 13 2.07 5.86 1.59
N ASN A 14 3.38 6.12 1.64
CA ASN A 14 4.04 7.08 0.76
C ASN A 14 5.21 6.43 0.03
N ASP A 15 5.29 6.63 -1.28
CA ASP A 15 6.47 6.34 -2.11
C ASP A 15 6.48 7.25 -3.35
N LEU A 16 7.64 7.44 -3.97
CA LEU A 16 7.79 8.28 -5.16
C LEU A 16 7.31 7.59 -6.44
N VAL A 17 7.13 6.27 -6.42
CA VAL A 17 6.61 5.53 -7.56
C VAL A 17 5.08 5.42 -7.51
N PRO A 18 4.40 5.31 -8.66
CA PRO A 18 2.95 5.21 -8.69
C PRO A 18 2.43 3.92 -8.04
N ALA A 19 1.15 3.91 -7.66
CA ALA A 19 0.54 2.82 -6.90
C ALA A 19 0.56 1.46 -7.63
N ASP A 20 0.54 1.43 -8.96
CA ASP A 20 0.64 0.21 -9.75
C ASP A 20 2.01 -0.47 -9.62
N ASN A 21 3.09 0.30 -9.57
CA ASN A 21 4.42 -0.19 -9.27
C ASN A 21 4.49 -0.78 -7.84
N LEU A 22 3.91 -0.09 -6.85
CA LEU A 22 3.85 -0.61 -5.49
C LEU A 22 3.01 -1.90 -5.40
N ALA A 23 1.90 -1.98 -6.12
CA ALA A 23 1.09 -3.19 -6.21
C ALA A 23 1.89 -4.36 -6.79
N TYR A 24 2.72 -4.11 -7.80
CA TYR A 24 3.63 -5.10 -8.36
C TYR A 24 4.67 -5.57 -7.33
N LEU A 25 5.36 -4.63 -6.67
CA LEU A 25 6.38 -4.95 -5.67
C LEU A 25 5.80 -5.74 -4.49
N LEU A 26 4.62 -5.35 -4.00
CA LEU A 26 3.93 -6.06 -2.93
C LEU A 26 3.46 -7.46 -3.36
N LYS A 27 3.13 -7.64 -4.64
CA LYS A 27 2.71 -8.93 -5.20
C LYS A 27 3.88 -9.89 -5.42
N TYR A 28 5.09 -9.40 -5.68
CA TYR A 28 6.24 -10.22 -6.04
C TYR A 28 7.43 -9.97 -5.13
N ASP A 29 7.46 -10.70 -4.01
CA ASP A 29 8.60 -10.73 -3.09
C ASP A 29 9.53 -11.92 -3.42
N SER A 30 10.81 -11.65 -3.64
CA SER A 30 11.80 -12.67 -4.02
C SER A 30 12.10 -13.69 -2.90
N VAL A 31 11.96 -13.28 -1.64
CA VAL A 31 12.27 -14.10 -0.46
C VAL A 31 11.00 -14.76 0.06
N HIS A 32 9.95 -13.97 0.29
CA HIS A 32 8.71 -14.43 0.91
C HIS A 32 7.65 -14.90 -0.09
N ARG A 33 7.91 -14.78 -1.40
CA ARG A 33 7.00 -15.13 -2.50
C ARG A 33 5.72 -14.31 -2.49
N SER A 34 4.87 -14.55 -3.50
CA SER A 34 3.62 -13.81 -3.66
C SER A 34 2.61 -14.10 -2.55
N PRO A 35 1.89 -13.06 -2.07
CA PRO A 35 0.89 -13.22 -1.03
C PRO A 35 -0.33 -14.02 -1.48
N LYS A 36 -1.02 -14.61 -0.49
CA LYS A 36 -2.27 -15.37 -0.70
C LYS A 36 -3.51 -14.48 -0.89
N PHE A 37 -3.36 -13.16 -0.82
CA PHE A 37 -4.44 -12.20 -1.01
C PHE A 37 -4.29 -11.45 -2.33
N SER A 38 -5.40 -10.91 -2.86
CA SER A 38 -5.34 -10.10 -4.07
C SER A 38 -4.77 -8.72 -3.77
N ILE A 39 -3.98 -8.20 -4.70
CA ILE A 39 -3.42 -6.85 -4.66
C ILE A 39 -3.64 -6.24 -6.03
N ARG A 40 -4.19 -5.03 -6.05
CA ARG A 40 -4.30 -4.21 -7.26
C ARG A 40 -4.21 -2.73 -6.91
N ALA A 41 -3.86 -1.92 -7.89
CA ALA A 41 -3.96 -0.47 -7.79
C ALA A 41 -5.29 0.03 -8.37
N GLU A 42 -5.83 1.09 -7.79
CA GLU A 42 -6.97 1.86 -8.29
C GLU A 42 -6.67 3.37 -8.15
N GLY A 43 -6.11 3.99 -9.19
CA GLY A 43 -5.60 5.35 -9.10
C GLY A 43 -4.54 5.44 -8.00
N ASP A 44 -4.72 6.35 -7.05
CA ASP A 44 -3.81 6.55 -5.92
C ASP A 44 -4.09 5.62 -4.73
N PHE A 45 -4.61 4.42 -4.96
CA PHE A 45 -4.93 3.50 -3.88
C PHE A 45 -4.38 2.10 -4.16
N LEU A 46 -3.85 1.46 -3.12
CA LEU A 46 -3.69 0.02 -3.09
C LEU A 46 -4.96 -0.61 -2.52
N VAL A 47 -5.47 -1.60 -3.23
CA VAL A 47 -6.68 -2.33 -2.85
C VAL A 47 -6.32 -3.78 -2.63
N THR A 48 -6.62 -4.27 -1.43
CA THR A 48 -6.59 -5.69 -1.09
C THR A 48 -8.00 -6.20 -0.82
N ASN A 49 -8.15 -7.48 -0.52
CA ASN A 49 -9.45 -8.07 -0.17
C ASN A 49 -10.12 -7.40 1.04
N LYS A 50 -9.33 -6.80 1.95
CA LYS A 50 -9.81 -6.33 3.25
C LYS A 50 -9.76 -4.81 3.43
N GLN A 51 -8.87 -4.13 2.70
CA GLN A 51 -8.66 -2.70 2.89
C GLN A 51 -8.32 -1.97 1.60
N LYS A 52 -8.62 -0.67 1.59
CA LYS A 52 -8.18 0.28 0.60
C LYS A 52 -7.26 1.28 1.29
N THR A 53 -6.03 1.38 0.82
CA THR A 53 -4.97 2.19 1.43
C THR A 53 -4.56 3.28 0.45
N LYS A 54 -4.58 4.54 0.90
CA LYS A 54 -4.14 5.68 0.08
C LYS A 54 -2.64 5.61 -0.18
N VAL A 55 -2.23 5.87 -1.41
CA VAL A 55 -0.83 6.05 -1.79
C VAL A 55 -0.60 7.54 -1.99
N CYS A 56 0.35 8.08 -1.25
CA CYS A 56 0.90 9.42 -1.42
C CYS A 56 2.18 9.32 -2.26
N SER A 57 2.51 10.40 -2.97
CA SER A 57 3.76 10.50 -3.73
C SER A 57 4.49 11.80 -3.42
N GLU A 58 4.77 11.99 -2.13
CA GLU A 58 5.41 13.18 -1.60
C GLU A 58 6.88 12.91 -1.26
N LYS A 59 7.76 13.74 -1.82
CA LYS A 59 9.20 13.67 -1.58
C LYS A 59 9.61 14.31 -0.26
N ASP A 60 8.98 15.42 0.08
CA ASP A 60 9.16 16.05 1.39
C ASP A 60 8.11 15.46 2.35
N PRO A 61 8.52 14.70 3.38
CA PRO A 61 7.57 14.09 4.30
C PRO A 61 6.77 15.10 5.12
N THR A 62 7.20 16.36 5.20
CA THR A 62 6.44 17.42 5.90
C THR A 62 5.17 17.83 5.16
N ASN A 63 5.08 17.55 3.85
CA ASN A 63 3.90 17.81 3.03
C ASN A 63 2.85 16.69 3.08
N LEU A 64 3.12 15.59 3.78
CA LEU A 64 2.19 14.47 3.83
C LEU A 64 0.90 14.86 4.59
N PRO A 65 -0.29 14.58 4.02
CA PRO A 65 -1.57 15.04 4.54
C PRO A 65 -2.10 14.17 5.70
N TRP A 66 -1.28 13.93 6.73
CA TRP A 66 -1.64 13.00 7.82
C TRP A 66 -2.79 13.44 8.73
N ARG A 67 -3.23 14.70 8.62
CA ARG A 67 -4.28 15.28 9.46
C ARG A 67 -5.68 15.14 8.87
N GLU A 68 -5.78 14.71 7.61
CA GLU A 68 -7.03 14.56 6.86
C GLU A 68 -7.74 13.24 7.18
#